data_AF-A0A5J4RZN8-F1
#
_entry.id   AF-A0A5J4RZN8-F1
#
_cell.length_a   1.000
_cell.length_b   1.000
_cell.length_c   1.000
_cell.angle_alpha   90.00
_cell.angle_beta   90.00
_cell.angle_gamma   90.00
#
_symmetry.space_group_name_H-M   'P 1'
#
loop_
_entity.id
_entity.type
_entity.pdbx_description
1 polymer ?
#
loop_
_entity_poly.entity_id
_entity_poly.type
_entity_poly.pdbx_seq_one_letter_code
_entity_poly.pdbx_strand_id
1 'polypeptide(L)' 'METTLLTKKRVLQVLSNLPDEFTAERLAYECYVVGNIERGLEDKRSGRVFSMAEAKKRLQDAGRVKQ' A
#
# COMPACT_ATOMS: atom_id res chain seq x y z
N MET A 1 -6.86 -9.51 -4.75
CA MET A 1 -6.20 -8.27 -4.28
C MET A 1 -7.30 -7.29 -3.97
N GLU A 2 -7.42 -6.84 -2.72
CA GLU A 2 -8.40 -5.82 -2.35
C GLU A 2 -7.96 -4.49 -2.96
N THR A 3 -8.70 -4.01 -3.96
CA THR A 3 -8.43 -2.73 -4.61
C THR A 3 -8.95 -1.63 -3.69
N THR A 4 -8.06 -0.95 -2.96
CA THR A 4 -8.47 0.27 -2.24
C THR A 4 -8.92 1.29 -3.28
N LEU A 5 -10.17 1.73 -3.18
CA LEU A 5 -10.72 2.75 -4.06
C LEU A 5 -10.00 4.08 -3.81
N LEU A 6 -9.52 4.70 -4.89
CA LEU A 6 -8.89 6.02 -4.82
C LEU A 6 -9.96 7.10 -4.69
N THR A 7 -9.74 8.06 -3.79
CA THR A 7 -10.59 9.26 -3.71
C THR A 7 -10.00 10.35 -4.60
N LYS A 8 -10.86 11.19 -5.20
CA LYS A 8 -10.42 12.37 -5.98
C LYS A 8 -9.46 13.25 -5.17
N LYS A 9 -9.76 13.46 -3.89
CA LYS A 9 -8.90 14.21 -2.97
C LYS A 9 -7.51 13.59 -2.87
N ARG A 10 -7.41 12.26 -2.77
CA ARG A 10 -6.11 11.59 -2.65
C ARG A 10 -5.29 11.72 -3.92
N VAL A 11 -5.93 11.58 -5.08
CA VAL A 11 -5.28 11.78 -6.38
C VAL A 11 -4.72 13.20 -6.49
N LEU A 12 -5.49 14.22 -6.10
CA LEU A 12 -5.02 15.61 -6.09
C LEU A 12 -3.81 15.85 -5.18
N GLN A 13 -3.77 15.21 -4.00
CA GLN A 13 -2.63 15.29 -3.08
C GLN A 13 -1.38 14.60 -3.62
N VAL A 14 -1.53 13.53 -4.40
CA VAL A 14 -0.40 12.87 -5.05
C VAL A 14 0.12 13.74 -6.20
N LEU A 15 -0.80 14.28 -7.01
CA LEU A 15 -0.47 15.19 -8.12
C LEU A 15 0.33 16.40 -7.66
N SER A 16 0.03 16.99 -6.50
CA SER A 16 0.77 18.15 -5.98
C SER A 16 2.25 17.88 -5.69
N ASN A 17 2.67 16.61 -5.62
CA ASN A 17 4.05 16.20 -5.37
C ASN A 17 4.74 15.63 -6.61
N LEU A 18 4.02 15.52 -7.74
CA LEU A 18 4.61 15.07 -9.00
C LEU A 18 5.18 16.26 -9.77
N PRO A 19 6.22 16.03 -10.61
CA PRO A 19 6.67 17.03 -11.57
C PRO A 19 5.56 17.39 -12.57
N ASP A 20 5.71 18.50 -13.29
CA ASP A 20 4.73 18.96 -14.29
C ASP A 20 4.46 17.91 -15.38
N GLU A 21 5.48 17.14 -15.75
CA GLU A 21 5.37 16.01 -16.68
C GLU A 21 5.57 14.69 -15.95
N PHE A 22 4.57 13.80 -16.03
CA PHE A 22 4.60 12.47 -15.43
C PHE A 22 3.74 11.52 -16.24
N THR A 23 3.93 10.21 -16.05
CA THR A 23 3.11 9.19 -16.70
C THR A 23 1.94 8.75 -15.83
N ALA A 24 0.90 8.20 -16.45
CA ALA A 24 -0.24 7.65 -15.72
C ALA A 24 0.18 6.50 -14.78
N GLU A 25 1.16 5.69 -15.18
CA GLU A 25 1.72 4.61 -14.37
C GLU A 25 2.41 5.16 -13.12
N ARG A 26 3.13 6.28 -13.24
CA ARG A 26 3.76 6.95 -12.09
C ARG A 26 2.70 7.42 -11.10
N LEU A 27 1.64 8.08 -11.57
CA LEU A 27 0.54 8.51 -10.71
C LEU A 27 -0.12 7.32 -10.00
N ALA A 28 -0.41 6.24 -10.74
CA ALA A 28 -1.02 5.04 -10.19
C ALA A 28 -0.12 4.38 -9.13
N TYR A 29 1.18 4.29 -9.39
CA TYR A 29 2.16 3.74 -8.45
C TYR A 29 2.23 4.57 -7.17
N GLU A 30 2.35 5.89 -7.29
CA GLU A 30 2.39 6.77 -6.11
C GLU A 30 1.13 6.64 -5.28
N CYS A 31 -0.05 6.64 -5.92
CA CYS A 31 -1.33 6.41 -5.23
C CYS A 31 -1.37 5.06 -4.49
N TYR A 32 -0.85 4.00 -5.11
CA TYR A 32 -0.78 2.67 -4.50
C TYR A 32 0.14 2.63 -3.28
N VAL A 33 1.35 3.17 -3.38
CA VAL A 33 2.33 3.21 -2.28
C VAL A 33 1.75 3.97 -1.09
N VAL A 34 1.22 5.16 -1.36
CA VAL A 34 0.54 6.00 -0.38
C VAL A 34 -0.60 5.25 0.32
N GLY A 35 -1.45 4.53 -0.42
CA GLY A 35 -2.56 3.78 0.15
C GLY A 35 -2.10 2.64 1.07
N ASN A 36 -0.99 1.98 0.72
CA ASN A 36 -0.39 0.95 1.57
C ASN A 36 0.18 1.52 2.87
N ILE A 37 0.80 2.71 2.82
CA ILE A 37 1.31 3.39 4.00
C ILE A 37 0.15 3.73 4.96
N GLU A 38 -0.92 4.34 4.44
CA GLU A 38 -2.10 4.69 5.24
C GLU A 38 -2.74 3.47 5.91
N ARG A 39 -2.85 2.37 5.15
CA ARG A 39 -3.37 1.10 5.67
C ARG A 39 -2.47 0.55 6.77
N GLY A 40 -1.15 0.52 6.57
CA GLY A 40 -0.20 0.07 7.58
C GLY A 40 -0.21 0.93 8.85
N LEU A 41 -0.39 2.24 8.70
CA LEU A 41 -0.57 3.15 9.84
C LEU A 41 -1.87 2.87 10.60
N GLU A 42 -2.96 2.58 9.90
CA GLU A 42 -4.22 2.19 10.52
C GLU A 42 -4.12 0.83 11.21
N ASP A 43 -3.51 -0.16 10.57
CA ASP A 43 -3.26 -1.48 11.16
C ASP A 43 -2.44 -1.37 12.45
N LYS A 44 -1.44 -0.50 12.47
CA LYS A 44 -0.69 -0.17 13.69
C LYS A 44 -1.58 0.43 14.78
N ARG A 45 -2.41 1.42 14.44
CA ARG A 45 -3.33 2.07 15.40
C ARG A 45 -4.35 1.09 15.97
N SER A 46 -4.90 0.21 15.14
CA SER A 46 -5.92 -0.76 15.54
C SER A 46 -5.34 -2.05 16.14
N GLY A 47 -4.03 -2.14 16.33
CA GLY A 47 -3.36 -3.35 16.85
C GLY A 47 -3.36 -4.55 15.89
N ARG A 48 -3.68 -4.36 14.60
CA ARG A 48 -3.60 -5.39 13.55
C ARG A 48 -2.15 -5.55 13.08
N VAL A 49 -1.24 -5.82 14.02
CA VAL A 49 0.19 -5.97 13.77
C VAL A 49 0.65 -7.38 14.09
N PHE A 50 1.77 -7.78 13.49
CA PHE A 50 2.43 -9.04 13.77
C PHE A 50 3.82 -8.78 14.34
N SER A 51 4.29 -9.66 15.21
CA SER A 51 5.71 -9.74 15.51
C SER A 51 6.50 -10.16 14.28
N MET A 52 7.81 -9.89 14.28
CA MET A 52 8.68 -10.30 13.18
C MET A 52 8.71 -11.82 12.96
N ALA A 53 8.61 -12.61 14.04
CA ALA A 53 8.56 -14.06 13.94
C ALA A 53 7.27 -14.54 13.24
N GLU A 54 6.12 -13.97 13.60
CA GLU A 54 4.83 -14.29 12.97
C GLU A 54 4.81 -13.84 11.50
N ALA A 55 5.34 -12.66 11.20
CA ALA A 55 5.44 -12.16 9.83
C ALA A 55 6.28 -13.09 8.94
N LYS A 56 7.45 -13.52 9.43
CA LYS A 56 8.33 -14.46 8.71
C LYS A 56 7.63 -15.79 8.44
N LYS A 57 6.93 -16.35 9.42
CA LYS A 57 6.17 -17.59 9.26
C LYS A 57 5.10 -17.46 8.16
N ARG A 58 4.30 -16.39 8.20
CA ARG A 58 3.25 -16.11 7.20
C ARG A 58 3.81 -15.95 5.79
N LEU A 59 4.95 -15.29 5.63
CA LEU A 59 5.61 -15.15 4.32
C LEU A 59 6.08 -16.48 3.76
N GLN A 60 6.67 -17.34 4.60
CA GLN A 60 7.08 -18.69 4.20
C GLN A 60 5.87 -19.54 3.79
N ASP A 61 4.79 -19.48 4.57
CA ASP A 61 3.58 -20.25 4.31
C ASP A 61 2.89 -19.78 3.01
N ALA A 62 2.81 -18.46 2.77
CA ALA A 62 2.30 -17.91 1.52
C ALA A 62 3.14 -18.31 0.28
N GLY A 63 4.46 -18.48 0.46
CA GLY A 63 5.35 -18.99 -0.59
C GLY A 63 5.17 -20.48 -0.86
N ARG A 64 4.78 -21.27 0.15
CA ARG A 64 4.51 -22.72 0.02
C ARG A 64 3.18 -23.03 -0.66
N VAL A 65 2.17 -22.17 -0.53
CA VAL A 65 0.86 -22.33 -1.20
C VAL A 65 0.94 -22.05 -2.71
N LYS A 66 2.02 -21.44 -3.20
CA LYS A 66 2.24 -21.11 -4.61
C LYS A 66 3.10 -22.11 -5.39
N GLN A 67 3.46 -23.25 -4.78
CA GLN A 67 4.11 -24.39 -5.44
C GLN A 67 3.09 -25.50 -5.65
#